data_AF-A0A1I5H7I1-F1
#
_entry.id   AF-A0A1I5H7I1-F1
#
_cell.length_a   1.000
_cell.length_b   1.000
_cell.length_c   1.000
_cell.angle_alpha   90.00
_cell.angle_beta   90.00
_cell.angle_gamma   90.00
#
_symmetry.space_group_name_H-M   'P 1'
#
loop_
_entity.id
_entity.type
_entity.pdbx_description
1 polymer ?
#
loop_
_entity_poly.entity_id
_entity_poly.type
_entity_poly.pdbx_seq_one_letter_code
_entity_poly.pdbx_strand_id
1 'polypeptide(L)'
;MNTQTADTTTMDAADEMGQVADLIEGGATREARRRTARLADAADVTTRALLGEILAALETHPAVTIPKLRDLWKVSDDDGRALVLACVPHAERRAEAAKQAERMAQSTRAERREYARRKPGAVATRQGTPQQRRSQRATDKDTAARRYFAERVDPTEDTDQQSDYQQLDYDLAAVPPMRGLPCVACGVERSTRDQQRASDDGLCEDCRDSGTAGVPILPATATRAAVLIARCDYIAATSASPDERDARLNRDWRCLRTADKFTVTDWHARQPA
;
A
#
# COMPACT_ATOMS: atom_id res chain seq x y z
N MET A 1 -18.80 -20.57 -34.83
CA MET A 1 -18.58 -19.13 -35.11
C MET A 1 -18.42 -18.28 -33.83
N ASN A 2 -18.20 -18.86 -32.64
CA ASN A 2 -18.13 -18.09 -31.38
C ASN A 2 -16.73 -17.80 -30.85
N THR A 3 -15.69 -18.40 -31.42
CA THR A 3 -14.29 -18.21 -30.96
C THR A 3 -13.70 -16.87 -31.42
N GLN A 4 -14.09 -16.35 -32.59
CA GLN A 4 -13.57 -15.08 -33.10
C GLN A 4 -14.04 -13.86 -32.31
N THR A 5 -15.27 -13.87 -31.80
CA THR A 5 -15.83 -12.77 -31.00
C THR A 5 -15.22 -12.71 -29.60
N ALA A 6 -14.90 -13.86 -28.99
CA ALA A 6 -14.22 -13.93 -27.70
C ALA A 6 -12.75 -13.46 -27.79
N ASP A 7 -12.02 -13.91 -28.81
CA ASP A 7 -10.63 -13.46 -29.05
C ASP A 7 -10.54 -11.95 -29.27
N THR A 8 -11.50 -11.36 -29.99
CA THR A 8 -11.54 -9.90 -30.25
C THR A 8 -11.79 -9.11 -28.97
N THR A 9 -12.69 -9.58 -28.09
CA THR A 9 -12.93 -8.93 -26.79
C THR A 9 -11.74 -9.04 -25.83
N THR A 10 -10.99 -10.14 -25.87
CA THR A 10 -9.78 -10.30 -25.04
C THR A 10 -8.64 -9.39 -25.54
N MET A 11 -8.48 -9.24 -26.86
CA MET A 11 -7.50 -8.31 -27.44
C MET A 11 -7.83 -6.84 -27.11
N ASP A 12 -9.09 -6.44 -27.23
CA ASP A 12 -9.54 -5.08 -26.86
C ASP A 12 -9.30 -4.81 -25.37
N ALA A 13 -9.57 -5.80 -24.50
CA ALA A 13 -9.31 -5.68 -23.06
C ALA A 13 -7.82 -5.61 -22.72
N ALA A 14 -6.96 -6.32 -23.47
CA ALA A 14 -5.52 -6.25 -23.32
C ALA A 14 -4.97 -4.88 -23.73
N ASP A 15 -5.43 -4.32 -24.85
CA ASP A 15 -5.03 -2.98 -25.31
C ASP A 15 -5.46 -1.88 -24.32
N GLU A 16 -6.66 -2.01 -23.76
CA GLU A 16 -7.16 -1.11 -22.71
C GLU A 16 -6.31 -1.21 -21.42
N MET A 17 -5.85 -2.41 -21.06
CA MET A 17 -4.94 -2.60 -19.93
C MET A 17 -3.52 -2.10 -20.19
N GLY A 18 -3.05 -2.11 -21.44
CA GLY A 18 -1.82 -1.42 -21.85
C GLY A 18 -1.90 0.09 -21.61
N GLN A 19 -3.03 0.70 -21.98
CA GLN A 19 -3.29 2.13 -21.73
C GLN A 19 -3.40 2.45 -20.23
N VAL A 20 -3.91 1.55 -19.41
CA VAL A 20 -3.91 1.68 -17.94
C VAL A 20 -2.48 1.74 -17.40
N ALA A 21 -1.56 0.92 -17.90
CA ALA A 21 -0.16 0.95 -17.50
C ALA A 21 0.51 2.29 -17.86
N ASP A 22 0.26 2.80 -19.07
CA ASP A 22 0.77 4.10 -19.51
C ASP A 22 0.23 5.27 -18.65
N LEU A 23 -1.04 5.21 -18.24
CA LEU A 23 -1.64 6.21 -17.33
C LEU A 23 -0.98 6.22 -15.95
N ILE A 24 -0.60 5.06 -15.42
CA ILE A 24 0.08 4.96 -14.13
C ILE A 24 1.50 5.51 -14.22
N GLU A 25 2.22 5.21 -15.30
CA GLU A 25 3.55 5.76 -15.57
C GLU A 25 3.51 7.30 -15.71
N GLY A 26 2.45 7.83 -16.36
CA GLY A 26 2.19 9.26 -16.46
C GLY A 26 1.67 9.93 -15.18
N GLY A 27 1.48 9.19 -14.08
CA GLY A 27 1.00 9.71 -12.80
C GLY A 27 -0.53 9.92 -12.71
N ALA A 28 -1.30 9.53 -13.71
CA ALA A 28 -2.75 9.65 -13.77
C ALA A 28 -3.47 8.47 -13.08
N THR A 29 -3.10 8.16 -11.83
CA THR A 29 -3.55 6.96 -11.10
C THR A 29 -5.08 6.90 -10.91
N ARG A 30 -5.74 8.05 -10.74
CA ARG A 30 -7.22 8.11 -10.62
C ARG A 30 -7.92 7.67 -11.91
N GLU A 31 -7.37 8.04 -13.07
CA GLU A 31 -7.95 7.65 -14.35
C GLU A 31 -7.68 6.18 -14.67
N ALA A 32 -6.49 5.68 -14.35
CA ALA A 32 -6.14 4.27 -14.44
C ALA A 32 -7.12 3.38 -13.63
N ARG A 33 -7.45 3.77 -12.40
CA ARG A 33 -8.45 3.08 -11.56
C ARG A 33 -9.84 3.08 -12.19
N ARG A 34 -10.32 4.25 -12.64
CA ARG A 34 -11.65 4.36 -13.29
C ARG A 34 -11.77 3.50 -14.54
N ARG A 35 -10.70 3.44 -15.33
CA ARG A 35 -10.65 2.65 -16.56
C ARG A 35 -10.64 1.15 -16.26
N THR A 36 -9.83 0.72 -15.29
CA THR A 36 -9.84 -0.67 -14.81
C THR A 36 -11.19 -1.09 -14.25
N ALA A 37 -11.87 -0.20 -13.51
CA ALA A 37 -13.21 -0.46 -12.97
C ALA A 37 -14.25 -0.69 -14.09
N ARG A 38 -14.21 0.11 -15.16
CA ARG A 38 -15.09 -0.06 -16.33
C ARG A 38 -14.87 -1.41 -17.04
N LEU A 39 -13.61 -1.84 -17.18
CA LEU A 39 -13.28 -3.16 -17.73
C LEU A 39 -13.77 -4.28 -16.80
N ALA A 40 -13.55 -4.12 -15.51
CA ALA A 40 -14.00 -5.04 -14.48
C ALA A 40 -15.53 -5.21 -14.45
N ASP A 41 -16.31 -4.15 -14.68
CA ASP A 41 -17.78 -4.22 -14.67
C ASP A 41 -18.32 -5.10 -15.80
N ALA A 42 -17.65 -5.13 -16.96
CA ALA A 42 -18.03 -5.96 -18.11
C ALA A 42 -17.47 -7.40 -18.06
N ALA A 43 -16.52 -7.68 -17.16
CA ALA A 43 -15.80 -8.94 -17.11
C ALA A 43 -16.47 -10.01 -16.23
N ASP A 44 -16.07 -11.28 -16.41
CA ASP A 44 -16.42 -12.35 -15.48
C ASP A 44 -15.70 -12.20 -14.13
N VAL A 45 -16.09 -13.02 -13.14
CA VAL A 45 -15.58 -12.92 -11.76
C VAL A 45 -14.07 -13.17 -11.69
N THR A 46 -13.55 -14.11 -12.49
CA THR A 46 -12.14 -14.51 -12.49
C THR A 46 -11.27 -13.42 -13.11
N THR A 47 -11.69 -12.89 -14.26
CA THR A 47 -11.04 -11.82 -14.99
C THR A 47 -11.08 -10.52 -14.21
N ARG A 48 -12.20 -10.22 -13.54
CA ARG A 48 -12.32 -9.06 -12.64
C ARG A 48 -11.31 -9.12 -11.50
N ALA A 49 -11.12 -10.28 -10.87
CA ALA A 49 -10.14 -10.46 -9.81
C ALA A 49 -8.72 -10.23 -10.34
N LEU A 50 -8.40 -10.81 -11.51
CA LEU A 50 -7.10 -10.66 -12.15
C LEU A 50 -6.79 -9.19 -12.51
N LEU A 51 -7.75 -8.45 -13.07
CA LEU A 51 -7.60 -7.02 -13.38
C LEU A 51 -7.27 -6.20 -12.13
N GLY A 52 -7.90 -6.52 -10.99
CA GLY A 52 -7.61 -5.88 -9.70
C GLY A 52 -6.19 -6.18 -9.19
N GLU A 53 -5.70 -7.40 -9.35
CA GLU A 53 -4.35 -7.79 -8.96
C GLU A 53 -3.27 -7.14 -9.84
N ILE A 54 -3.52 -7.05 -11.16
CA ILE A 54 -2.65 -6.35 -12.10
C ILE A 54 -2.54 -4.87 -11.72
N LEU A 55 -3.67 -4.18 -11.49
CA LEU A 55 -3.69 -2.77 -11.09
C LEU A 55 -2.93 -2.56 -9.77
N ALA A 56 -3.16 -3.41 -8.77
CA ALA A 56 -2.45 -3.33 -7.50
C ALA A 56 -0.93 -3.56 -7.66
N ALA A 57 -0.49 -4.37 -8.62
CA ALA A 57 0.92 -4.54 -8.95
C ALA A 57 1.50 -3.28 -9.62
N LEU A 58 0.77 -2.68 -10.56
CA LEU A 58 1.19 -1.46 -11.27
C LEU A 58 1.31 -0.24 -10.35
N GLU A 59 0.45 -0.13 -9.33
CA GLU A 59 0.52 0.95 -8.34
C GLU A 59 1.69 0.82 -7.34
N THR A 60 2.38 -0.33 -7.33
CA THR A 60 3.58 -0.50 -6.50
C THR A 60 4.86 -0.04 -7.20
N HIS A 61 5.93 0.13 -6.43
CA HIS A 61 7.22 0.55 -6.97
C HIS A 61 7.69 -0.38 -8.12
N PRO A 62 8.29 0.14 -9.22
CA PRO A 62 8.63 -0.64 -10.41
C PRO A 62 9.46 -1.91 -10.15
N ALA A 63 10.32 -1.88 -9.13
CA ALA A 63 11.13 -3.02 -8.69
C ALA A 63 10.29 -4.22 -8.21
N VAL A 64 9.07 -3.97 -7.73
CA VAL A 64 8.14 -4.96 -7.18
C VAL A 64 7.07 -5.35 -8.22
N THR A 65 6.72 -4.44 -9.11
CA THR A 65 5.73 -4.64 -10.18
C THR A 65 6.09 -5.81 -11.09
N ILE A 66 7.33 -5.87 -11.61
CA ILE A 66 7.75 -6.92 -12.57
C ILE A 66 7.73 -8.33 -11.96
N PRO A 67 8.27 -8.58 -10.75
CA PRO A 67 8.11 -9.86 -10.08
C PRO A 67 6.65 -10.28 -9.89
N LYS A 68 5.77 -9.35 -9.49
CA LYS A 68 4.35 -9.64 -9.27
C LYS A 68 3.61 -9.98 -10.57
N LEU A 69 3.81 -9.19 -11.63
CA LEU A 69 3.23 -9.47 -12.95
C LEU A 69 3.71 -10.83 -13.50
N ARG A 70 4.97 -11.19 -13.27
CA ARG A 70 5.50 -12.50 -13.67
C ARG A 70 4.83 -13.65 -12.90
N ASP A 71 4.51 -13.45 -11.64
CA ASP A 71 3.82 -14.47 -10.83
C ASP A 71 2.38 -14.66 -11.32
N LEU A 72 1.66 -13.56 -11.55
CA LEU A 72 0.32 -13.56 -12.13
C LEU A 72 0.29 -14.29 -13.48
N TRP A 73 1.23 -13.98 -14.39
CA TRP A 73 1.32 -14.65 -15.69
C TRP A 73 1.46 -16.18 -15.61
N LYS A 74 2.11 -16.71 -14.56
CA LYS A 74 2.30 -18.17 -14.39
C LYS A 74 1.03 -18.88 -13.95
N VAL A 75 0.14 -18.17 -13.25
CA VAL A 75 -1.06 -18.74 -12.62
C VAL A 75 -2.30 -18.50 -13.47
N SER A 76 -2.28 -17.53 -14.39
CA SER A 76 -3.37 -17.20 -15.30
C SER A 76 -3.53 -18.15 -16.49
N ASP A 77 -4.75 -18.20 -17.04
CA ASP A 77 -5.13 -18.83 -18.31
C ASP A 77 -4.64 -18.05 -19.53
N ASP A 78 -4.91 -18.53 -20.75
CA ASP A 78 -4.46 -17.89 -21.99
C ASP A 78 -4.94 -16.43 -22.13
N ASP A 79 -6.20 -16.17 -21.77
CA ASP A 79 -6.79 -14.83 -21.79
C ASP A 79 -6.16 -13.91 -20.72
N GLY A 80 -5.99 -14.41 -19.50
CA GLY A 80 -5.32 -13.68 -18.43
C GLY A 80 -3.84 -13.41 -18.71
N ARG A 81 -3.16 -14.32 -19.41
CA ARG A 81 -1.78 -14.12 -19.86
C ARG A 81 -1.65 -12.98 -20.86
N ALA A 82 -2.63 -12.80 -21.76
CA ALA A 82 -2.67 -11.69 -22.70
C ALA A 82 -2.80 -10.34 -21.97
N LEU A 83 -3.68 -10.26 -20.97
CA LEU A 83 -3.86 -9.05 -20.14
C LEU A 83 -2.57 -8.67 -19.39
N VAL A 84 -1.89 -9.65 -18.78
CA VAL A 84 -0.64 -9.41 -18.06
C VAL A 84 0.46 -8.95 -19.00
N LEU A 85 0.57 -9.55 -20.19
CA LEU A 85 1.60 -9.20 -21.19
C LEU A 85 1.44 -7.76 -21.69
N ALA A 86 0.21 -7.28 -21.87
CA ALA A 86 -0.06 -5.91 -22.29
C ALA A 86 0.42 -4.86 -21.27
N CYS A 87 0.44 -5.20 -19.99
CA CYS A 87 0.91 -4.31 -18.91
C CYS A 87 2.42 -4.33 -18.69
N VAL A 88 3.18 -5.24 -19.32
CA VAL A 88 4.63 -5.32 -19.13
C VAL A 88 5.32 -4.28 -20.02
N PRO A 89 6.20 -3.42 -19.49
CA PRO A 89 6.92 -2.46 -20.30
C PRO A 89 7.73 -3.19 -21.40
N HIS A 90 7.43 -2.80 -22.64
CA HIS A 90 8.08 -3.30 -23.85
C HIS A 90 9.61 -3.23 -23.74
N ALA A 91 10.32 -4.13 -24.41
CA ALA A 91 11.77 -4.29 -24.28
C ALA A 91 12.58 -2.99 -24.45
N GLU A 92 12.12 -2.10 -25.33
CA GLU A 92 12.73 -0.78 -25.58
C GLU A 92 12.58 0.18 -24.38
N ARG A 93 11.41 0.20 -23.74
CA ARG A 93 11.16 1.01 -22.52
C ARG A 93 11.99 0.51 -21.34
N ARG A 94 12.21 -0.80 -21.23
CA ARG A 94 13.14 -1.38 -20.24
C ARG A 94 14.59 -0.97 -20.48
N ALA A 95 15.02 -0.88 -21.74
CA ALA A 95 16.37 -0.44 -22.08
C ALA A 95 16.58 1.04 -21.71
N GLU A 96 15.58 1.90 -21.93
CA GLU A 96 15.67 3.32 -21.59
C GLU A 96 15.64 3.57 -20.07
N ALA A 97 14.78 2.87 -19.34
CA ALA A 97 14.76 2.91 -17.86
C ALA A 97 16.09 2.42 -17.25
N ALA A 98 16.70 1.39 -17.82
CA ALA A 98 18.03 0.91 -17.40
C ALA A 98 19.13 1.97 -17.62
N LYS A 99 19.13 2.64 -18.78
CA LYS A 99 20.05 3.77 -19.04
C LYS A 99 19.84 4.92 -18.05
N GLN A 100 18.59 5.24 -17.73
CA GLN A 100 18.28 6.33 -16.80
C GLN A 100 18.71 6.00 -15.37
N ALA A 101 18.48 4.76 -14.91
CA ALA A 101 18.98 4.28 -13.62
C ALA A 101 20.52 4.28 -13.56
N GLU A 102 21.18 3.91 -14.66
CA GLU A 102 22.65 3.98 -14.75
C GLU A 102 23.16 5.43 -14.68
N ARG A 103 22.52 6.37 -15.37
CA ARG A 103 22.83 7.80 -15.27
C ARG A 103 22.68 8.33 -13.84
N MET A 104 21.61 7.95 -13.14
CA MET A 104 21.42 8.33 -11.74
C MET A 104 22.46 7.71 -10.82
N ALA A 105 22.83 6.43 -11.02
CA ALA A 105 23.87 5.78 -10.23
C ALA A 105 25.25 6.44 -10.45
N GLN A 106 25.54 6.87 -11.68
CA GLN A 106 26.77 7.60 -12.00
C GLN A 106 26.80 8.99 -11.33
N SER A 107 25.69 9.73 -11.31
CA SER A 107 25.60 11.03 -10.63
C SER A 107 25.81 10.89 -9.12
N THR A 108 25.13 9.93 -8.47
CA THR A 108 25.31 9.70 -7.01
C THR A 108 26.74 9.25 -6.68
N ARG A 109 27.38 8.50 -7.58
CA ARG A 109 28.78 8.07 -7.38
C ARG A 109 29.75 9.25 -7.50
N ALA A 110 29.48 10.20 -8.38
CA ALA A 110 30.25 11.44 -8.49
C ALA A 110 30.10 12.28 -7.20
N GLU A 111 28.88 12.48 -6.72
CA GLU A 111 28.59 13.19 -5.46
C GLU A 111 29.25 12.52 -4.25
N ARG A 112 29.18 11.19 -4.14
CA ARG A 112 29.86 10.45 -3.06
C ARG A 112 31.38 10.60 -3.11
N ARG A 113 31.97 10.64 -4.30
CA ARG A 113 33.42 10.88 -4.47
C ARG A 113 33.79 12.31 -4.07
N GLU A 114 32.97 13.28 -4.43
CA GLU A 114 33.16 14.68 -4.04
C GLU A 114 33.02 14.88 -2.53
N TYR A 115 32.00 14.28 -1.92
CA TYR A 115 31.82 14.24 -0.48
C TYR A 115 33.01 13.58 0.23
N ALA A 116 33.51 12.45 -0.28
CA ALA A 116 34.69 11.79 0.27
C ALA A 116 35.97 12.64 0.17
N ARG A 117 36.12 13.47 -0.89
CA ARG A 117 37.22 14.44 -1.02
C ARG A 117 37.09 15.62 -0.06
N ARG A 118 35.87 16.10 0.18
CA ARG A 118 35.58 17.19 1.13
C ARG A 118 35.52 16.73 2.58
N LYS A 119 35.40 15.43 2.82
CA LYS A 119 35.37 14.86 4.17
C LYS A 119 36.67 15.28 4.87
N PRO A 120 36.60 15.99 6.01
CA PRO A 120 37.79 16.30 6.79
C PRO A 120 38.52 15.00 7.08
N GLY A 121 39.79 14.91 6.67
CA GLY A 121 40.64 13.78 7.04
C GLY A 121 40.67 13.63 8.56
N ALA A 122 40.95 12.42 9.05
CA ALA A 122 41.13 12.18 10.47
C ALA A 122 42.24 13.11 10.99
N VAL A 123 41.83 14.22 11.60
CA VAL A 123 42.75 15.17 12.22
C VAL A 123 43.36 14.40 13.39
N ALA A 124 44.62 13.99 13.25
CA ALA A 124 45.37 13.44 14.36
C ALA A 124 45.37 14.51 15.45
N THR A 125 44.60 14.31 16.51
CA THR A 125 44.56 15.20 17.66
C THR A 125 45.90 15.12 18.37
N ARG A 126 46.85 15.98 17.97
CA ARG A 126 47.95 16.35 18.86
C ARG A 126 47.30 17.06 20.04
N GLN A 127 47.16 16.34 21.16
CA GLN A 127 46.81 16.95 22.44
C GLN A 127 47.96 17.87 22.87
N GLY A 128 47.90 19.11 22.40
CA GLY A 128 48.63 20.22 23.01
C GLY A 128 47.78 20.77 24.16
N THR A 129 48.41 21.03 25.29
CA THR A 129 47.79 21.63 26.48
C THR A 129 46.99 22.88 26.09
N PRO A 130 45.70 22.99 26.44
CA PRO A 130 44.86 24.05 25.92
C PRO A 130 45.24 25.40 26.55
N GLN A 131 45.81 26.30 25.75
CA GLN A 131 45.84 27.72 26.10
C GLN A 131 44.45 28.32 25.86
N GLN A 132 43.90 28.98 26.87
CA GLN A 132 42.66 29.74 26.76
C GLN A 132 42.85 30.94 25.82
N ARG A 133 42.62 30.73 24.52
CA ARG A 133 42.22 31.80 23.60
C ARG A 133 40.71 31.82 23.52
N ARG A 134 40.11 32.99 23.73
CA ARG A 134 38.68 33.25 23.47
C ARG A 134 38.38 32.79 22.04
N SER A 135 37.67 31.66 21.90
CA SER A 135 37.60 30.95 20.63
C SER A 135 36.76 31.74 19.63
N GLN A 136 37.29 31.96 18.42
CA GLN A 136 36.58 32.49 17.24
C GLN A 136 35.18 31.85 17.06
N ARG A 137 35.07 30.58 17.43
CA ARG A 137 33.86 29.75 17.41
C ARG A 137 32.69 30.29 18.25
N ALA A 138 32.96 31.08 19.29
CA ALA A 138 31.92 31.73 20.08
C ALA A 138 31.34 32.95 19.33
N THR A 139 32.19 33.70 18.63
CA THR A 139 31.80 34.85 17.79
C THR A 139 31.02 34.40 16.55
N ASP A 140 31.43 33.28 15.93
CA ASP A 140 30.74 32.71 14.76
C ASP A 140 29.33 32.20 15.13
N LYS A 141 29.19 31.59 16.31
CA LYS A 141 27.87 31.15 16.84
C LYS A 141 26.95 32.32 17.14
N ASP A 142 27.48 33.41 17.70
CA ASP A 142 26.71 34.62 17.97
C ASP A 142 26.25 35.29 16.66
N THR A 143 27.08 35.23 15.61
CA THR A 143 26.75 35.76 14.28
C THR A 143 25.66 34.92 13.58
N ALA A 144 25.77 33.59 13.67
CA ALA A 144 24.76 32.67 13.12
C ALA A 144 23.42 32.81 13.84
N ALA A 145 23.43 32.94 15.18
CA ALA A 145 22.22 33.19 15.95
C ALA A 145 21.57 34.53 15.60
N ARG A 146 22.36 35.61 15.47
CA ARG A 146 21.83 36.92 15.05
C ARG A 146 21.20 36.88 13.65
N ARG A 147 21.81 36.19 12.68
CA ARG A 147 21.20 36.00 11.35
C ARG A 147 19.89 35.24 11.43
N TYR A 148 19.86 34.14 12.17
CA TYR A 148 18.64 33.35 12.36
C TYR A 148 17.49 34.18 12.94
N PHE A 149 17.75 35.06 13.93
CA PHE A 149 16.71 35.93 14.48
C PHE A 149 16.36 37.13 13.58
N ALA A 150 17.29 37.62 12.75
CA ALA A 150 17.03 38.72 11.83
C ALA A 150 16.27 38.28 10.56
N GLU A 151 16.45 37.03 10.13
CA GLU A 151 15.79 36.45 8.95
C GLU A 151 14.46 35.74 9.29
N ARG A 152 14.13 35.63 10.58
CA ARG A 152 12.89 34.99 11.03
C ARG A 152 11.71 35.94 10.85
N VAL A 153 10.84 35.60 9.91
CA VAL A 153 9.50 36.18 9.77
C VAL A 153 8.66 35.77 10.98
N ASP A 154 7.91 36.72 11.57
CA ASP A 154 7.03 36.45 12.70
C ASP A 154 5.87 35.55 12.23
N PRO A 155 5.55 34.41 12.88
CA PRO A 155 4.52 33.48 12.41
C PRO A 155 3.11 34.09 12.29
N THR A 156 2.90 35.28 12.85
CA THR A 156 1.65 36.06 12.74
C THR A 156 1.53 36.82 11.41
N GLU A 157 2.64 37.08 10.71
CA GLU A 157 2.67 37.77 9.41
C GLU A 157 2.63 36.80 8.22
N ASP A 158 2.90 35.52 8.47
CA ASP A 158 2.82 34.43 7.49
C ASP A 158 1.36 34.03 7.27
N THR A 159 0.62 34.93 6.61
CA THR A 159 -0.69 34.64 6.01
C THR A 159 -0.51 34.02 4.64
N ASP A 160 0.31 32.99 4.55
CA ASP A 160 0.20 32.03 3.47
C ASP A 160 -1.25 31.50 3.52
N GLN A 161 -2.05 31.94 2.55
CA GLN A 161 -3.33 31.32 2.21
C GLN A 161 -3.02 29.86 1.93
N GLN A 162 -3.12 29.01 2.96
CA GLN A 162 -2.90 27.58 2.86
C GLN A 162 -3.95 27.03 1.91
N SER A 163 -3.55 26.87 0.65
CA SER A 163 -4.33 26.21 -0.39
C SER A 163 -4.70 24.82 0.10
N ASP A 164 -6.00 24.49 0.18
CA ASP A 164 -6.72 23.20 0.12
C ASP A 164 -6.03 21.84 0.36
N TYR A 165 -4.83 21.80 0.94
CA TYR A 165 -4.24 20.61 1.50
C TYR A 165 -4.92 20.42 2.84
N GLN A 166 -5.88 19.49 2.87
CA GLN A 166 -6.39 18.89 4.10
C GLN A 166 -5.20 18.70 5.04
N GLN A 167 -5.16 19.52 6.09
CA GLN A 167 -4.15 19.44 7.14
C GLN A 167 -4.10 17.98 7.57
N LEU A 168 -2.95 17.34 7.32
CA LEU A 168 -2.71 15.97 7.74
C LEU A 168 -2.93 15.93 9.24
N ASP A 169 -3.97 15.21 9.68
CA ASP A 169 -4.21 14.98 11.09
C ASP A 169 -3.06 14.12 11.62
N TYR A 170 -2.09 14.78 12.26
CA TYR A 170 -0.88 14.14 12.76
C TYR A 170 -1.18 13.11 13.85
N ASP A 171 -2.27 13.29 14.62
CA ASP A 171 -2.67 12.34 15.65
C ASP A 171 -3.20 11.07 14.98
N LEU A 172 -4.08 11.20 13.98
CA LEU A 172 -4.55 10.06 13.20
C LEU A 172 -3.42 9.38 12.41
N ALA A 173 -2.51 10.17 11.82
CA ALA A 173 -1.38 9.66 11.05
C ALA A 173 -0.31 8.98 11.91
N ALA A 174 -0.23 9.33 13.21
CA ALA A 174 0.68 8.70 14.16
C ALA A 174 0.19 7.33 14.65
N VAL A 175 -1.10 7.00 14.47
CA VAL A 175 -1.66 5.69 14.87
C VAL A 175 -1.28 4.64 13.82
N PRO A 176 -0.47 3.62 14.17
CA PRO A 176 -0.15 2.54 13.25
C PRO A 176 -1.42 1.77 12.87
N PRO A 177 -1.55 1.30 11.62
CA PRO A 177 -2.69 0.45 11.25
C PRO A 177 -2.66 -0.85 12.05
N MET A 178 -3.84 -1.28 12.54
CA MET A 178 -3.99 -2.59 13.19
C MET A 178 -3.50 -3.71 12.29
N ARG A 179 -2.76 -4.66 12.85
CA ARG A 179 -2.26 -5.82 12.10
C ARG A 179 -3.38 -6.84 11.96
N GLY A 180 -3.79 -7.09 10.73
CA GLY A 180 -4.77 -8.14 10.41
C GLY A 180 -6.18 -7.84 10.92
N LEU A 181 -7.01 -8.88 11.00
CA LEU A 181 -8.39 -8.76 11.45
C LEU A 181 -8.49 -8.70 12.98
N PRO A 182 -9.29 -7.77 13.54
CA PRO A 182 -9.44 -7.65 14.98
C PRO A 182 -10.24 -8.82 15.57
N CYS A 183 -10.24 -8.92 16.90
CA CYS A 183 -11.05 -9.90 17.62
C CYS A 183 -12.53 -9.76 17.25
N VAL A 184 -13.20 -10.86 16.91
CA VAL A 184 -14.60 -10.83 16.47
C VAL A 184 -15.57 -10.45 17.58
N ALA A 185 -15.17 -10.63 18.84
CA ALA A 185 -15.95 -10.29 20.03
C ALA A 185 -15.68 -8.86 20.51
N CYS A 186 -14.46 -8.57 21.01
CA CYS A 186 -14.14 -7.26 21.58
C CYS A 186 -13.65 -6.21 20.57
N GLY A 187 -13.24 -6.62 19.36
CA GLY A 187 -12.74 -5.70 18.33
C GLY A 187 -11.32 -5.17 18.53
N VAL A 188 -10.60 -5.63 19.54
CA VAL A 188 -9.21 -5.26 19.79
C VAL A 188 -8.28 -6.00 18.83
N GLU A 189 -7.11 -5.42 18.55
CA GLU A 189 -6.04 -6.07 17.81
C GLU A 189 -5.63 -7.39 18.46
N ARG A 190 -5.42 -8.42 17.63
CA ARG A 190 -5.06 -9.77 18.09
C ARG A 190 -3.54 -9.93 18.09
N SER A 191 -3.01 -10.71 19.02
CA SER A 191 -1.60 -11.07 19.02
C SER A 191 -1.23 -11.78 17.70
N THR A 192 0.02 -11.63 17.24
CA THR A 192 0.53 -12.34 16.05
C THR A 192 0.32 -13.85 16.17
N ARG A 193 0.46 -14.39 17.39
CA ARG A 193 0.23 -15.81 17.69
C ARG A 193 -1.21 -16.22 17.40
N ASP A 194 -2.18 -15.42 17.80
CA ASP A 194 -3.60 -15.72 17.55
C ASP A 194 -3.96 -15.61 16.06
N GLN A 195 -3.39 -14.64 15.36
CA GLN A 195 -3.59 -14.47 13.91
C GLN A 195 -3.00 -15.60 13.06
N GLN A 196 -1.97 -16.29 13.58
CA GLN A 196 -1.25 -17.36 12.86
C GLN A 196 -1.69 -18.77 13.28
N ARG A 197 -2.78 -18.92 14.05
CA ARG A 197 -3.29 -20.24 14.42
C ARG A 197 -3.78 -20.99 13.18
N ALA A 198 -3.44 -22.29 13.11
CA ALA A 198 -3.94 -23.17 12.06
C ALA A 198 -5.48 -23.29 12.08
N SER A 199 -6.07 -23.16 13.27
CA SER A 199 -7.50 -23.08 13.51
C SER A 199 -7.86 -21.68 14.02
N ASP A 200 -7.93 -20.71 13.12
CA ASP A 200 -8.24 -19.32 13.48
C ASP A 200 -9.73 -19.16 13.81
N ASP A 201 -10.03 -18.99 15.10
CA ASP A 201 -11.37 -18.74 15.66
C ASP A 201 -11.76 -17.24 15.68
N GLY A 202 -10.87 -16.37 15.22
CA GLY A 202 -11.10 -14.92 15.20
C GLY A 202 -11.06 -14.25 16.58
N LEU A 203 -10.64 -14.93 17.64
CA LEU A 203 -10.61 -14.40 19.01
C LEU A 203 -9.21 -13.97 19.46
N CYS A 204 -9.15 -12.97 20.35
CA CYS A 204 -7.95 -12.71 21.17
C CYS A 204 -7.90 -13.67 22.37
N GLU A 205 -6.73 -13.76 23.00
CA GLU A 205 -6.49 -14.56 24.21
C GLU A 205 -7.54 -14.29 25.30
N ASP A 206 -7.77 -13.03 25.68
CA ASP A 206 -8.71 -12.67 26.76
C ASP A 206 -10.16 -13.13 26.49
N CYS A 207 -10.65 -12.93 25.26
CA CYS A 207 -12.01 -13.35 24.90
C CYS A 207 -12.13 -14.88 24.88
N ARG A 208 -11.07 -15.58 24.46
CA ARG A 208 -11.02 -17.04 24.45
C ARG A 208 -11.01 -17.59 25.87
N ASP A 209 -10.21 -17.02 26.76
CA ASP A 209 -10.12 -17.42 28.17
C ASP A 209 -11.41 -17.15 28.94
N SER A 210 -12.16 -16.14 28.51
CA SER A 210 -13.51 -15.84 29.01
C SER A 210 -14.60 -16.80 28.51
N GLY A 211 -14.25 -17.78 27.66
CA GLY A 211 -15.18 -18.76 27.11
C GLY A 211 -16.09 -18.20 26.01
N THR A 212 -15.72 -17.10 25.38
CA THR A 212 -16.50 -16.52 24.27
C THR A 212 -16.49 -17.47 23.07
N ALA A 213 -17.63 -17.65 22.42
CA ALA A 213 -17.69 -18.38 21.16
C ALA A 213 -16.90 -17.63 20.08
N GLY A 214 -16.20 -18.39 19.23
CA GLY A 214 -15.46 -17.85 18.09
C GLY A 214 -16.14 -18.14 16.76
N VAL A 215 -15.54 -17.65 15.68
CA VAL A 215 -15.90 -18.06 14.32
C VAL A 215 -15.69 -19.57 14.18
N PRO A 216 -16.61 -20.30 13.51
CA PRO A 216 -16.45 -21.73 13.27
C PRO A 216 -15.10 -22.04 12.61
N ILE A 217 -14.35 -22.98 13.19
CA ILE A 217 -13.07 -23.43 12.64
C ILE A 217 -13.35 -24.23 11.36
N LEU A 218 -12.91 -23.69 10.24
CA LEU A 218 -13.01 -24.34 8.93
C LEU A 218 -11.86 -25.35 8.72
N PRO A 219 -12.03 -26.37 7.85
CA PRO A 219 -10.95 -27.28 7.50
C PRO A 219 -9.77 -26.52 6.89
N ALA A 220 -8.56 -27.04 7.04
CA ALA A 220 -7.33 -26.41 6.54
C ALA A 220 -7.31 -26.19 5.01
N THR A 221 -8.16 -26.88 4.26
CA THR A 221 -8.35 -26.72 2.81
C THR A 221 -9.31 -25.59 2.44
N ALA A 222 -9.92 -24.91 3.42
CA ALA A 222 -10.84 -23.82 3.17
C ALA A 222 -10.14 -22.64 2.51
N THR A 223 -10.79 -22.05 1.51
CA THR A 223 -10.26 -20.88 0.83
C THR A 223 -10.35 -19.65 1.74
N ARG A 224 -9.52 -18.64 1.44
CA ARG A 224 -9.56 -17.35 2.14
C ARG A 224 -10.95 -16.71 2.12
N ALA A 225 -11.65 -16.81 0.99
CA ALA A 225 -13.02 -16.32 0.84
C ALA A 225 -14.00 -17.05 1.76
N ALA A 226 -13.89 -18.38 1.89
CA ALA A 226 -14.73 -19.16 2.81
C ALA A 226 -14.53 -18.75 4.28
N VAL A 227 -13.28 -18.46 4.68
CA VAL A 227 -12.96 -17.95 6.03
C VAL A 227 -13.62 -16.59 6.28
N LEU A 228 -13.58 -15.69 5.29
CA LEU A 228 -14.22 -14.38 5.39
C LEU A 228 -15.75 -14.48 5.47
N ILE A 229 -16.36 -15.32 4.65
CA ILE A 229 -17.80 -15.57 4.68
C ILE A 229 -18.22 -16.13 6.04
N ALA A 230 -17.54 -17.14 6.56
CA ALA A 230 -17.83 -17.70 7.88
C ALA A 230 -17.73 -16.65 9.01
N ARG A 231 -16.77 -15.72 8.89
CA ARG A 231 -16.66 -14.60 9.82
C ARG A 231 -17.82 -13.61 9.68
N CYS A 232 -18.21 -13.26 8.47
CA CYS A 232 -19.36 -12.39 8.23
C CYS A 232 -20.66 -13.02 8.75
N ASP A 233 -20.88 -14.31 8.49
CA ASP A 233 -22.01 -15.08 9.01
C ASP A 233 -22.02 -15.09 10.54
N TYR A 234 -20.86 -15.29 11.18
CA TYR A 234 -20.74 -15.24 12.63
C TYR A 234 -21.09 -13.85 13.19
N ILE A 235 -20.59 -12.77 12.57
CA ILE A 235 -20.92 -11.40 13.00
C ILE A 235 -22.42 -11.15 12.85
N ALA A 236 -23.02 -11.54 11.73
CA ALA A 236 -24.45 -11.41 11.51
C ALA A 236 -25.29 -12.16 12.54
N ALA A 237 -24.90 -13.42 12.83
CA ALA A 237 -25.60 -14.27 13.78
C ALA A 237 -25.46 -13.81 15.24
N THR A 238 -24.39 -13.08 15.57
CA THR A 238 -24.09 -12.63 16.95
C THR A 238 -24.36 -11.16 17.20
N SER A 239 -24.87 -10.42 16.21
CA SER A 239 -25.28 -9.03 16.37
C SER A 239 -26.75 -8.93 16.74
N ALA A 240 -27.06 -8.02 17.67
CA ALA A 240 -28.43 -7.79 18.12
C ALA A 240 -29.27 -6.99 17.11
N SER A 241 -28.61 -6.19 16.26
CA SER A 241 -29.27 -5.37 15.23
C SER A 241 -28.45 -5.29 13.93
N PRO A 242 -29.08 -4.90 12.80
CA PRO A 242 -28.37 -4.62 11.54
C PRO A 242 -27.31 -3.52 11.68
N ASP A 243 -27.59 -2.47 12.47
CA ASP A 243 -26.62 -1.40 12.73
C ASP A 243 -25.39 -1.91 13.47
N GLU A 244 -25.57 -2.80 14.45
CA GLU A 244 -24.46 -3.40 15.18
C GLU A 244 -23.63 -4.31 14.25
N ARG A 245 -24.31 -5.13 13.43
CA ARG A 245 -23.67 -5.96 12.40
C ARG A 245 -22.81 -5.08 11.49
N ASP A 246 -23.39 -4.02 10.94
CA ASP A 246 -22.73 -3.14 9.98
C ASP A 246 -21.57 -2.36 10.62
N ALA A 247 -21.71 -1.94 11.88
CA ALA A 247 -20.61 -1.33 12.64
C ALA A 247 -19.43 -2.31 12.82
N ARG A 248 -19.70 -3.57 13.17
CA ARG A 248 -18.68 -4.62 13.33
C ARG A 248 -18.00 -4.96 12.00
N LEU A 249 -18.77 -5.08 10.91
CA LEU A 249 -18.22 -5.29 9.56
C LEU A 249 -17.41 -4.10 9.06
N ASN A 250 -17.85 -2.87 9.30
CA ASN A 250 -17.11 -1.66 8.93
C ASN A 250 -15.77 -1.54 9.67
N ARG A 251 -15.69 -2.02 10.91
CA ARG A 251 -14.41 -2.13 11.63
C ARG A 251 -13.48 -3.12 10.92
N ASP A 252 -13.95 -4.31 10.58
CA ASP A 252 -13.14 -5.29 9.84
C ASP A 252 -12.72 -4.76 8.47
N TRP A 253 -13.63 -4.08 7.76
CA TRP A 253 -13.40 -3.49 6.45
C TRP A 253 -12.17 -2.58 6.38
N ARG A 254 -11.92 -1.80 7.43
CA ARG A 254 -10.75 -0.91 7.52
C ARG A 254 -9.43 -1.67 7.54
N CYS A 255 -9.43 -2.92 8.02
CA CYS A 255 -8.26 -3.78 8.13
C CYS A 255 -8.13 -4.79 6.98
N LEU A 256 -9.13 -4.90 6.10
CA LEU A 256 -9.12 -5.84 4.98
C LEU A 256 -8.21 -5.38 3.84
N ARG A 257 -7.60 -6.36 3.16
CA ARG A 257 -6.94 -6.16 1.88
C ARG A 257 -7.97 -5.82 0.81
N THR A 258 -7.57 -5.11 -0.24
CA THR A 258 -8.46 -4.74 -1.35
C THR A 258 -9.16 -5.94 -1.99
N ALA A 259 -8.48 -7.08 -2.14
CA ALA A 259 -9.09 -8.31 -2.67
C ALA A 259 -10.18 -8.88 -1.73
N ASP A 260 -9.93 -8.87 -0.42
CA ASP A 260 -10.86 -9.39 0.59
C ASP A 260 -12.13 -8.54 0.70
N LYS A 261 -12.02 -7.23 0.46
CA LYS A 261 -13.13 -6.28 0.48
C LYS A 261 -14.27 -6.68 -0.46
N PHE A 262 -13.96 -7.13 -1.67
CA PHE A 262 -14.99 -7.56 -2.62
C PHE A 262 -15.83 -8.74 -2.10
N THR A 263 -15.21 -9.69 -1.38
CA THR A 263 -15.92 -10.83 -0.78
C THR A 263 -16.93 -10.35 0.26
N VAL A 264 -16.54 -9.37 1.09
CA VAL A 264 -17.41 -8.82 2.13
C VAL A 264 -18.53 -7.96 1.53
N THR A 265 -18.26 -7.20 0.48
CA THR A 265 -19.30 -6.43 -0.23
C THR A 265 -20.34 -7.32 -0.89
N ASP A 266 -19.90 -8.37 -1.58
CA ASP A 266 -20.81 -9.35 -2.21
C ASP A 266 -21.65 -10.09 -1.16
N TRP A 267 -21.04 -10.46 -0.03
CA TRP A 267 -21.79 -11.04 1.09
C TRP A 267 -22.82 -10.06 1.66
N HIS A 268 -22.45 -8.79 1.87
CA HIS A 268 -23.32 -7.76 2.43
C HIS A 268 -24.52 -7.47 1.52
N ALA A 269 -24.29 -7.41 0.20
CA ALA A 269 -25.35 -7.20 -0.80
C ALA A 269 -26.41 -8.32 -0.82
N ARG A 270 -26.09 -9.51 -0.31
CA ARG A 270 -27.02 -10.66 -0.21
C ARG A 270 -27.79 -10.69 1.11
N GLN A 271 -27.45 -9.85 2.07
CA GLN A 271 -28.13 -9.84 3.37
C GLN A 271 -29.47 -9.12 3.30
N PRO A 272 -30.48 -9.59 4.05
CA PRO A 272 -31.70 -8.82 4.23
C PRO A 272 -31.40 -7.50 4.95
N ALA A 273 -32.12 -6.45 4.53
CA ALA A 273 -32.10 -5.12 5.14
C ALA A 273 -32.62 -5.15 6.57
#